data_AF-A0A1G6CPZ6-F1
#
_entry.id   AF-A0A1G6CPZ6-F1
#
_cell.length_a   1.000
_cell.length_b   1.000
_cell.length_c   1.000
_cell.angle_alpha   90.00
_cell.angle_beta   90.00
_cell.angle_gamma   90.00
#
_symmetry.space_group_name_H-M   'P 1'
#
loop_
_entity.id
_entity.type
_entity.pdbx_description
1 polymer ?
#
loop_
_entity_poly.entity_id
_entity_poly.type
_entity_poly.pdbx_seq_one_letter_code
_entity_poly.pdbx_strand_id
1 'polypeptide(L)'
;MRRFTKLFVILGISTLIAGCTPTAQDGSVTISEGNDAVSTADDQNVADDSATNEDNMSTEDTDAADNTSDLATSEDVESKEDSQSEGDAEDKENSDNSQDADNTADEKNGESDLYDAFLVGDSTLSFDYYMNNVFQDSEYRSYVDDIISYVPTDREYTLSELRNTLQGILNNDAYYFAGGDIETMEYAFIDCGADDVREMALKMVGPFVEPGSELTLVIKELEGKLQVIYAFASWSRSQTDIYEYGIISGGGSNGASNHGWDEAYINADGKYQFGYYEEQEMDFEMFANYKDHANFDLSDIEGSMTIYNLQLEEWSKDKKIEQYYSFEVYDNETYETMNIPNLYTDSKYKDVVDSFKDCKFVSMDELYKIEADKMESIGVTDKIKNGKMPTYSNINLYMLDSNTSGETDNKKAETDNKSSETIVDDGTLQSELAKVEAKYQEYENLDWASMPQQPANVTTYEMYTLWDEELNSLWSRLIEKVTPEEKEELLNDQRAWIKRKEAAVKEAGNEALGGTLQPQLENGTACVYTRKRTYYLATVLAKALGEDFEIPSKVEKSYSDVDTEQ
;
A
#
# COMPACT_ATOMS: atom_id res chain seq x y z
N MET A 1 33.78 4.32 48.56
CA MET A 1 34.11 4.42 47.11
C MET A 1 32.91 3.91 46.34
N ARG A 2 32.29 4.71 45.46
CA ARG A 2 31.29 4.21 44.51
C ARG A 2 32.03 3.66 43.29
N ARG A 3 31.63 2.49 42.77
CA ARG A 3 32.01 2.06 41.42
C ARG A 3 30.96 2.61 40.47
N PHE A 4 31.38 3.38 39.46
CA PHE A 4 30.55 3.66 38.29
C PHE A 4 30.64 2.46 37.36
N THR A 5 29.54 1.76 37.16
CA THR A 5 29.37 0.93 35.96
C THR A 5 28.93 1.88 34.85
N LYS A 6 29.71 1.99 33.77
CA LYS A 6 29.27 2.75 32.59
C LYS A 6 28.14 1.97 31.91
N LEU A 7 26.99 2.61 31.76
CA LEU A 7 25.96 2.15 30.84
C LEU A 7 26.46 2.47 29.42
N PHE A 8 26.61 1.46 28.56
CA PHE A 8 26.78 1.70 27.13
C PHE A 8 25.40 2.02 26.56
N VAL A 9 25.19 3.28 26.16
CA VAL A 9 24.10 3.63 25.26
C VAL A 9 24.57 3.21 23.87
N ILE A 10 24.10 2.05 23.43
CA ILE A 10 24.21 1.66 22.02
C ILE A 10 23.09 2.41 21.31
N LEU A 11 23.43 3.47 20.56
CA LEU A 11 22.54 3.90 19.48
C LEU A 11 22.61 2.81 18.41
N GLY A 12 21.54 2.02 18.31
CA GLY A 12 21.36 1.12 17.19
C GLY A 12 21.09 1.94 15.94
N ILE A 13 22.08 2.03 15.05
CA ILE A 13 21.84 2.41 13.67
C ILE A 13 21.22 1.17 13.03
N SER A 14 19.89 1.11 13.04
CA SER A 14 19.13 0.01 12.43
C SER A 14 19.08 0.23 10.92
N THR A 15 20.11 -0.24 10.21
CA THR A 15 20.08 -0.38 8.75
C THR A 15 18.99 -1.41 8.41
N LEU A 16 17.86 -0.95 7.86
CA LEU A 16 16.87 -1.85 7.29
C LEU A 16 17.44 -2.44 6.00
N ILE A 17 17.32 -3.76 5.85
CA ILE A 17 17.55 -4.44 4.59
C ILE A 17 16.18 -4.68 3.99
N ALA A 18 15.96 -4.15 2.79
CA ALA A 18 14.61 -3.85 2.33
C ALA A 18 13.84 -5.08 1.83
N GLY A 19 12.51 -4.99 1.86
CA GLY A 19 11.65 -5.73 0.94
C GLY A 19 11.80 -5.26 -0.52
N CYS A 20 12.40 -4.09 -0.72
CA CYS A 20 12.55 -3.39 -1.99
C CYS A 20 14.04 -3.19 -2.35
N THR A 21 14.79 -4.30 -2.48
CA THR A 21 16.22 -4.40 -2.85
C THR A 21 17.30 -3.80 -1.89
N PRO A 22 18.52 -4.38 -1.79
CA PRO A 22 19.48 -4.00 -0.75
C PRO A 22 20.33 -2.74 -1.06
N THR A 23 20.10 -1.63 -0.36
CA THR A 23 21.03 -0.47 -0.35
C THR A 23 21.99 -0.55 0.84
N ALA A 24 23.29 -0.81 0.60
CA ALA A 24 24.29 -0.86 1.67
C ALA A 24 25.71 -0.39 1.25
N GLN A 25 26.09 0.80 1.74
CA GLN A 25 27.44 1.27 2.13
C GLN A 25 28.70 0.87 1.34
N ASP A 26 29.48 1.87 0.94
CA ASP A 26 30.93 1.74 0.69
C ASP A 26 31.74 2.56 1.72
N GLY A 27 33.01 2.19 1.94
CA GLY A 27 34.06 3.19 2.19
C GLY A 27 34.47 3.57 3.62
N SER A 28 34.03 2.90 4.70
CA SER A 28 34.55 3.26 6.05
C SER A 28 35.99 2.77 6.28
N VAL A 29 36.98 3.61 5.95
CA VAL A 29 38.41 3.31 6.11
C VAL A 29 38.79 3.27 7.60
N THR A 30 39.41 2.16 8.02
CA THR A 30 39.81 1.92 9.41
C THR A 30 41.05 2.74 9.79
N ILE A 31 40.86 3.79 10.59
CA ILE A 31 41.97 4.52 11.23
C ILE A 31 42.31 3.87 12.58
N SER A 32 43.47 3.22 12.66
CA SER A 32 44.05 2.75 13.92
C SER A 32 44.73 3.90 14.67
N GLU A 33 44.53 4.00 15.98
CA GLU A 33 45.24 4.97 16.83
C GLU A 33 46.78 4.76 16.77
N GLY A 34 47.52 5.83 16.47
CA GLY A 34 48.98 5.86 16.47
C GLY A 34 49.48 7.26 16.84
N ASN A 35 50.15 7.40 17.99
CA ASN A 35 50.35 8.69 18.66
C ASN A 35 51.73 9.33 18.39
N ASP A 36 51.80 10.64 18.65
CA ASP A 36 53.00 11.49 18.91
C ASP A 36 53.86 12.05 17.76
N ALA A 37 54.48 13.21 18.09
CA ALA A 37 55.70 13.83 17.54
C ALA A 37 55.64 14.82 16.34
N VAL A 38 55.38 16.09 16.71
CA VAL A 38 55.69 17.37 16.02
C VAL A 38 57.11 17.47 15.42
N SER A 39 57.27 17.97 14.17
CA SER A 39 58.35 18.92 13.79
C SER A 39 58.16 19.66 12.43
N THR A 40 57.84 20.96 12.51
CA THR A 40 58.36 22.12 11.73
C THR A 40 58.94 22.00 10.28
N ALA A 41 58.37 22.83 9.39
CA ALA A 41 59.03 23.85 8.53
C ALA A 41 59.56 23.53 7.10
N ASP A 42 59.17 24.45 6.18
CA ASP A 42 59.84 25.02 4.97
C ASP A 42 60.42 24.07 3.89
N ASP A 43 60.31 24.25 2.55
CA ASP A 43 60.29 25.46 1.69
C ASP A 43 60.05 25.10 0.18
N GLN A 44 59.78 26.13 -0.63
CA GLN A 44 59.83 26.29 -2.11
C GLN A 44 60.09 25.13 -3.11
N ASN A 45 59.11 24.90 -4.00
CA ASN A 45 59.07 25.37 -5.41
C ASN A 45 60.38 25.42 -6.25
N VAL A 46 60.44 24.71 -7.41
CA VAL A 46 60.90 25.17 -8.75
C VAL A 46 60.76 24.02 -9.79
N ALA A 47 60.64 24.34 -11.08
CA ALA A 47 60.31 23.44 -12.20
C ALA A 47 61.53 23.06 -13.09
N ASP A 48 61.25 22.76 -14.38
CA ASP A 48 62.17 22.55 -15.52
C ASP A 48 62.95 21.20 -15.59
N ASP A 49 63.18 20.59 -16.77
CA ASP A 49 62.79 20.90 -18.17
C ASP A 49 62.87 19.64 -19.07
N SER A 50 62.38 19.75 -20.31
CA SER A 50 62.88 19.09 -21.55
C SER A 50 62.39 17.66 -21.90
N ALA A 51 62.18 17.29 -23.18
CA ALA A 51 61.99 18.08 -24.41
C ALA A 51 61.59 17.20 -25.63
N THR A 52 60.92 17.79 -26.63
CA THR A 52 60.98 17.49 -28.09
C THR A 52 60.47 16.10 -28.62
N ASN A 53 59.88 15.94 -29.81
CA ASN A 53 59.41 16.88 -30.86
C ASN A 53 58.41 16.21 -31.85
N GLU A 54 57.61 17.04 -32.56
CA GLU A 54 57.35 17.08 -34.04
C GLU A 54 57.42 15.79 -34.91
N ASP A 55 56.60 15.55 -35.96
CA ASP A 55 55.56 16.38 -36.62
C ASP A 55 54.67 15.61 -37.64
N ASN A 56 53.79 16.36 -38.34
CA ASN A 56 53.40 16.23 -39.77
C ASN A 56 52.19 15.36 -40.23
N MET A 57 50.99 15.92 -40.07
CA MET A 57 50.12 16.47 -41.14
C MET A 57 50.09 15.86 -42.57
N SER A 58 48.88 15.51 -43.03
CA SER A 58 48.38 15.40 -44.44
C SER A 58 46.85 15.15 -44.38
N THR A 59 45.91 15.63 -45.20
CA THR A 59 45.84 16.42 -46.47
C THR A 59 46.20 15.69 -47.77
N GLU A 60 45.51 15.88 -48.92
CA GLU A 60 44.26 16.62 -49.25
C GLU A 60 43.02 15.65 -49.28
N ASP A 61 41.87 15.76 -49.98
CA ASP A 61 41.36 16.59 -51.10
C ASP A 61 39.78 16.62 -51.20
N THR A 62 39.22 16.89 -52.38
CA THR A 62 37.87 17.38 -52.80
C THR A 62 37.10 16.35 -53.70
N ASP A 63 35.93 16.55 -54.35
CA ASP A 63 35.20 17.76 -54.82
C ASP A 63 33.70 17.51 -55.19
N ALA A 64 32.91 18.59 -55.40
CA ALA A 64 31.62 18.80 -56.14
C ALA A 64 30.40 17.82 -55.95
N ALA A 65 29.18 18.24 -55.54
CA ALA A 65 28.15 19.11 -56.18
C ALA A 65 27.36 18.45 -57.35
N ASP A 66 26.06 18.69 -57.66
CA ASP A 66 25.01 19.65 -57.24
C ASP A 66 23.63 18.95 -57.56
N ASN A 67 22.61 18.80 -56.70
CA ASN A 67 21.63 19.74 -56.10
C ASN A 67 20.38 20.07 -56.98
N THR A 68 19.25 20.44 -56.33
CA THR A 68 17.94 20.96 -56.85
C THR A 68 16.92 19.95 -57.44
N SER A 69 15.59 20.07 -57.25
CA SER A 69 14.74 21.00 -56.45
C SER A 69 13.28 20.51 -56.28
N ASP A 70 12.61 21.00 -55.21
CA ASP A 70 11.15 21.26 -55.01
C ASP A 70 10.12 20.11 -55.12
N LEU A 71 9.21 19.85 -54.17
CA LEU A 71 8.18 20.65 -53.46
C LEU A 71 6.86 20.91 -54.23
N ALA A 72 5.79 20.20 -53.85
CA ALA A 72 4.40 20.71 -53.78
C ALA A 72 3.45 19.72 -53.06
N THR A 73 2.40 20.24 -52.40
CA THR A 73 1.29 19.51 -51.75
C THR A 73 -0.05 19.85 -52.40
N SER A 74 -1.03 18.93 -52.44
CA SER A 74 -2.46 19.28 -52.55
C SER A 74 -3.43 18.13 -52.23
N GLU A 75 -4.60 18.52 -51.74
CA GLU A 75 -5.72 17.76 -51.17
C GLU A 75 -6.56 16.89 -52.15
N ASP A 76 -7.38 16.00 -51.56
CA ASP A 76 -8.75 15.53 -51.88
C ASP A 76 -9.28 15.30 -53.33
N VAL A 77 -10.12 14.26 -53.48
CA VAL A 77 -11.54 14.33 -53.93
C VAL A 77 -12.24 12.95 -53.92
N GLU A 78 -13.56 12.93 -53.71
CA GLU A 78 -14.45 11.75 -53.58
C GLU A 78 -14.76 10.97 -54.87
N SER A 79 -15.17 9.70 -54.73
CA SER A 79 -16.30 9.06 -55.45
C SER A 79 -16.68 7.73 -54.74
N LYS A 80 -17.94 7.29 -54.51
CA LYS A 80 -19.22 7.24 -55.27
C LYS A 80 -19.20 6.28 -56.48
N GLU A 81 -20.15 5.36 -56.72
CA GLU A 81 -21.36 4.92 -55.96
C GLU A 81 -21.96 3.61 -56.57
N ASP A 82 -22.84 2.92 -55.81
CA ASP A 82 -24.08 2.21 -56.25
C ASP A 82 -24.12 0.75 -56.83
N SER A 83 -25.31 0.13 -56.69
CA SER A 83 -25.91 -1.10 -57.28
C SER A 83 -25.40 -2.49 -56.82
N GLN A 84 -26.21 -3.48 -56.37
CA GLN A 84 -27.50 -4.11 -56.79
C GLN A 84 -27.38 -5.17 -57.92
N SER A 85 -28.10 -6.31 -57.96
CA SER A 85 -28.92 -7.05 -56.95
C SER A 85 -29.26 -8.51 -57.42
N GLU A 86 -29.77 -9.34 -56.48
CA GLU A 86 -30.79 -10.42 -56.64
C GLU A 86 -30.60 -11.70 -57.51
N GLY A 87 -31.39 -12.75 -57.20
CA GLY A 87 -31.44 -14.07 -57.88
C GLY A 87 -31.31 -15.29 -56.93
N ASP A 88 -32.26 -15.61 -56.04
CA ASP A 88 -33.55 -16.33 -56.23
C ASP A 88 -33.45 -17.74 -56.89
N ALA A 89 -34.18 -18.80 -56.48
CA ALA A 89 -35.11 -19.03 -55.33
C ALA A 89 -35.47 -20.56 -55.19
N GLU A 90 -36.44 -20.92 -54.32
CA GLU A 90 -37.26 -22.18 -54.29
C GLU A 90 -36.55 -23.50 -53.86
N ASP A 91 -37.14 -24.55 -53.25
CA ASP A 91 -38.44 -24.85 -52.57
C ASP A 91 -38.35 -26.26 -51.86
N LYS A 92 -39.20 -26.76 -50.94
CA LYS A 92 -40.28 -26.25 -50.03
C LYS A 92 -40.64 -27.35 -48.96
N GLU A 93 -41.56 -27.02 -48.02
CA GLU A 93 -42.33 -27.91 -47.11
C GLU A 93 -41.58 -28.68 -45.97
N ASN A 94 -42.16 -29.02 -44.80
CA ASN A 94 -42.94 -28.33 -43.73
C ASN A 94 -43.71 -29.39 -42.85
N SER A 95 -44.28 -28.97 -41.70
CA SER A 95 -45.08 -29.72 -40.68
C SER A 95 -44.27 -30.47 -39.60
N ASP A 96 -44.65 -30.51 -38.32
CA ASP A 96 -45.65 -29.73 -37.54
C ASP A 96 -45.19 -29.78 -36.05
N ASN A 97 -45.05 -28.68 -35.30
CA ASN A 97 -46.09 -27.90 -34.60
C ASN A 97 -46.21 -28.23 -33.09
N SER A 98 -45.64 -27.36 -32.24
CA SER A 98 -46.20 -26.97 -30.94
C SER A 98 -45.55 -25.68 -30.46
N GLN A 99 -46.36 -24.70 -30.03
CA GLN A 99 -45.87 -23.53 -29.28
C GLN A 99 -45.63 -23.93 -27.82
N ASP A 100 -44.59 -23.37 -27.18
CA ASP A 100 -44.79 -22.72 -25.89
C ASP A 100 -43.72 -21.64 -25.63
N ALA A 101 -43.90 -20.83 -24.59
CA ALA A 101 -43.17 -19.59 -24.41
C ALA A 101 -41.76 -19.71 -23.79
N ASP A 102 -40.92 -18.74 -24.17
CA ASP A 102 -39.58 -18.43 -23.66
C ASP A 102 -39.48 -18.50 -22.12
N ASN A 103 -38.71 -19.47 -21.60
CA ASN A 103 -38.42 -19.61 -20.17
C ASN A 103 -37.25 -20.58 -19.89
N THR A 104 -36.05 -20.24 -20.37
CA THR A 104 -34.77 -20.76 -19.86
C THR A 104 -33.88 -19.55 -19.58
N ALA A 105 -33.62 -19.14 -18.34
CA ALA A 105 -33.08 -19.97 -17.25
C ALA A 105 -31.83 -20.73 -17.72
N ASP A 106 -30.77 -19.97 -17.96
CA ASP A 106 -29.42 -20.51 -18.16
C ASP A 106 -28.96 -21.16 -16.85
N GLU A 107 -29.12 -22.48 -16.74
CA GLU A 107 -28.45 -23.29 -15.73
C GLU A 107 -26.95 -23.37 -16.05
N LYS A 108 -26.23 -22.25 -15.85
CA LYS A 108 -24.80 -22.30 -15.56
C LYS A 108 -24.64 -23.05 -14.24
N ASN A 109 -24.38 -24.36 -14.33
CA ASN A 109 -23.94 -25.15 -13.19
C ASN A 109 -22.76 -24.42 -12.52
N GLY A 110 -22.93 -24.09 -11.24
CA GLY A 110 -21.87 -23.50 -10.43
C GLY A 110 -20.81 -24.54 -10.11
N GLU A 111 -19.84 -24.69 -11.01
CA GLU A 111 -18.54 -25.25 -10.67
C GLU A 111 -17.85 -24.22 -9.76
N SER A 112 -17.48 -24.63 -8.54
CA SER A 112 -16.85 -23.71 -7.59
C SER A 112 -15.46 -23.35 -8.09
N ASP A 113 -15.18 -22.05 -8.18
CA ASP A 113 -13.83 -21.56 -8.42
C ASP A 113 -12.90 -22.04 -7.28
N LEU A 114 -11.64 -22.30 -7.60
CA LEU A 114 -10.62 -22.76 -6.66
C LEU A 114 -10.37 -21.73 -5.54
N TYR A 115 -10.49 -20.43 -5.83
CA TYR A 115 -10.38 -19.39 -4.79
C TYR A 115 -11.52 -19.47 -3.77
N ASP A 116 -12.77 -19.56 -4.24
CA ASP A 116 -13.94 -19.61 -3.36
C ASP A 116 -13.96 -20.92 -2.56
N ALA A 117 -13.48 -22.02 -3.16
CA ALA A 117 -13.25 -23.29 -2.47
C ALA A 117 -12.10 -23.22 -1.44
N PHE A 118 -11.03 -22.48 -1.71
CA PHE A 118 -9.90 -22.29 -0.77
C PHE A 118 -10.33 -21.47 0.45
N LEU A 119 -11.15 -20.43 0.25
CA LEU A 119 -11.70 -19.60 1.33
C LEU A 119 -12.57 -20.38 2.32
N VAL A 120 -13.24 -21.47 1.89
CA VAL A 120 -14.00 -22.37 2.79
C VAL A 120 -13.18 -23.58 3.29
N GLY A 121 -12.00 -23.83 2.72
CA GLY A 121 -11.09 -24.92 3.08
C GLY A 121 -11.20 -26.21 2.25
N ASP A 122 -11.98 -26.20 1.17
CA ASP A 122 -12.16 -27.34 0.24
C ASP A 122 -11.10 -27.40 -0.88
N SER A 123 -10.23 -26.38 -0.98
CA SER A 123 -9.11 -26.31 -1.95
C SER A 123 -7.79 -25.95 -1.26
N THR A 124 -6.68 -26.09 -1.97
CA THR A 124 -5.30 -25.99 -1.45
C THR A 124 -4.42 -25.02 -2.24
N LEU A 125 -3.47 -24.41 -1.53
CA LEU A 125 -2.45 -23.48 -2.03
C LEU A 125 -1.06 -24.10 -1.98
N SER A 126 -0.24 -23.89 -3.01
CA SER A 126 1.19 -24.23 -3.00
C SER A 126 2.10 -23.00 -3.04
N PHE A 127 3.34 -23.19 -2.55
CA PHE A 127 4.46 -22.26 -2.65
C PHE A 127 5.47 -22.69 -3.74
N ASP A 128 5.19 -23.75 -4.52
CA ASP A 128 6.09 -24.26 -5.57
C ASP A 128 6.55 -23.15 -6.51
N TYR A 129 5.63 -22.31 -7.00
CA TYR A 129 5.98 -21.22 -7.91
C TYR A 129 6.90 -20.20 -7.24
N TYR A 130 6.55 -19.71 -6.05
CA TYR A 130 7.33 -18.73 -5.29
C TYR A 130 8.78 -19.22 -5.09
N MET A 131 8.96 -20.46 -4.63
CA MET A 131 10.27 -21.04 -4.35
C MET A 131 11.14 -21.29 -5.59
N ASN A 132 10.54 -21.41 -6.78
CA ASN A 132 11.27 -21.64 -8.03
C ASN A 132 11.48 -20.37 -8.87
N ASN A 133 10.74 -19.28 -8.60
CA ASN A 133 10.72 -18.09 -9.48
C ASN A 133 10.90 -16.74 -8.74
N VAL A 134 10.68 -16.67 -7.43
CA VAL A 134 10.68 -15.40 -6.65
C VAL A 134 11.71 -15.42 -5.52
N PHE A 135 11.73 -16.48 -4.71
CA PHE A 135 12.54 -16.60 -3.50
C PHE A 135 14.04 -16.38 -3.74
N GLN A 136 14.65 -15.40 -3.05
CA GLN A 136 16.08 -15.08 -3.20
C GLN A 136 16.90 -15.53 -1.99
N ASP A 137 17.51 -16.73 -2.06
CA ASP A 137 18.41 -17.20 -1.01
C ASP A 137 19.72 -16.40 -0.99
N SER A 138 19.81 -15.44 -0.07
CA SER A 138 20.92 -14.50 0.07
C SER A 138 21.43 -14.44 1.52
N GLU A 139 22.59 -13.80 1.74
CA GLU A 139 23.13 -13.56 3.09
C GLU A 139 22.23 -12.64 3.93
N TYR A 140 21.39 -11.83 3.27
CA TYR A 140 20.44 -10.91 3.87
C TYR A 140 19.11 -10.99 3.13
N ARG A 141 18.30 -12.01 3.46
CA ARG A 141 16.95 -12.18 2.91
C ARG A 141 16.03 -11.03 3.31
N SER A 142 15.00 -10.79 2.50
CA SER A 142 13.86 -9.97 2.93
C SER A 142 13.12 -10.66 4.09
N TYR A 143 12.36 -9.91 4.89
CA TYR A 143 11.51 -10.50 5.94
C TYR A 143 10.54 -11.57 5.41
N VAL A 144 10.06 -11.38 4.17
CA VAL A 144 9.14 -12.27 3.47
C VAL A 144 9.84 -13.56 3.04
N ASP A 145 11.02 -13.47 2.43
CA ASP A 145 11.80 -14.66 2.08
C ASP A 145 12.24 -15.42 3.34
N ASP A 146 12.60 -14.74 4.42
CA ASP A 146 13.04 -15.44 5.63
C ASP A 146 11.90 -16.22 6.29
N ILE A 147 10.69 -15.64 6.45
CA ILE A 147 9.53 -16.40 6.96
C ILE A 147 9.09 -17.51 6.01
N ILE A 148 9.08 -17.27 4.69
CA ILE A 148 8.74 -18.31 3.70
C ILE A 148 9.79 -19.43 3.68
N SER A 149 11.06 -19.16 4.00
CA SER A 149 12.11 -20.20 4.10
C SER A 149 11.85 -21.26 5.18
N TYR A 150 10.95 -20.99 6.12
CA TYR A 150 10.50 -21.93 7.15
C TYR A 150 9.19 -22.67 6.81
N VAL A 151 8.50 -22.32 5.71
CA VAL A 151 7.29 -22.99 5.25
C VAL A 151 7.66 -24.31 4.56
N PRO A 152 7.13 -25.48 4.99
CA PRO A 152 7.35 -26.75 4.30
C PRO A 152 6.79 -26.77 2.87
N THR A 153 7.67 -26.96 1.89
CA THR A 153 7.35 -26.90 0.46
C THR A 153 7.15 -28.27 -0.20
N ASP A 154 7.13 -29.35 0.59
CA ASP A 154 6.81 -30.71 0.14
C ASP A 154 5.31 -31.04 0.21
N ARG A 155 4.48 -30.04 0.51
CA ARG A 155 3.03 -30.15 0.66
C ARG A 155 2.29 -28.86 0.25
N GLU A 156 0.99 -29.00 0.01
CA GLU A 156 0.05 -27.89 -0.21
C GLU A 156 -0.72 -27.58 1.09
N TYR A 157 -1.48 -26.49 1.14
CA TYR A 157 -2.13 -25.97 2.35
C TYR A 157 -3.59 -25.58 2.12
N THR A 158 -4.51 -26.08 2.95
CA THR A 158 -5.80 -25.40 3.14
C THR A 158 -5.59 -24.07 3.89
N LEU A 159 -6.55 -23.14 3.81
CA LEU A 159 -6.44 -21.82 4.45
C LEU A 159 -6.18 -21.89 5.97
N SER A 160 -6.84 -22.80 6.69
CA SER A 160 -6.57 -23.04 8.12
C SER A 160 -5.16 -23.59 8.37
N GLU A 161 -4.67 -24.50 7.53
CA GLU A 161 -3.32 -25.07 7.67
C GLU A 161 -2.22 -24.05 7.34
N LEU A 162 -2.44 -23.17 6.36
CA LEU A 162 -1.55 -22.06 6.05
C LEU A 162 -1.35 -21.16 7.28
N ARG A 163 -2.46 -20.64 7.83
CA ARG A 163 -2.45 -19.79 9.03
C ARG A 163 -1.78 -20.49 10.21
N ASN A 164 -2.12 -21.76 10.46
CA ASN A 164 -1.53 -22.55 11.55
C ASN A 164 -0.03 -22.81 11.36
N THR A 165 0.44 -22.92 10.11
CA THR A 165 1.86 -23.10 9.78
C THR A 165 2.63 -21.80 10.03
N LEU A 166 2.12 -20.67 9.53
CA LEU A 166 2.72 -19.35 9.78
C LEU A 166 2.72 -19.01 11.28
N GLN A 167 1.61 -19.26 11.99
CA GLN A 167 1.55 -19.08 13.45
C GLN A 167 2.53 -20.00 14.20
N GLY A 168 2.79 -21.21 13.68
CA GLY A 168 3.81 -22.12 14.21
C GLY A 168 5.25 -21.67 13.96
N ILE A 169 5.50 -20.92 12.88
CA ILE A 169 6.80 -20.31 12.55
C ILE A 169 7.05 -19.09 13.44
N LEU A 170 6.05 -18.20 13.58
CA LEU A 170 6.13 -16.98 14.39
C LEU A 170 6.32 -17.27 15.89
N ASN A 171 5.69 -18.32 16.43
CA ASN A 171 5.88 -18.74 17.82
C ASN A 171 7.19 -19.52 18.10
N ASN A 172 8.06 -19.71 17.11
CA ASN A 172 9.27 -20.48 17.31
C ASN A 172 10.43 -19.60 17.80
N ASP A 173 10.74 -19.69 19.10
CA ASP A 173 11.89 -19.04 19.76
C ASP A 173 13.23 -19.18 19.00
N ALA A 174 13.38 -20.20 18.15
CA ALA A 174 14.59 -20.43 17.35
C ALA A 174 14.70 -19.56 16.08
N TYR A 175 13.62 -18.90 15.64
CA TYR A 175 13.56 -18.14 14.38
C TYR A 175 13.55 -16.61 14.58
N TYR A 176 13.55 -16.13 15.83
CA TYR A 176 13.74 -14.71 16.18
C TYR A 176 12.73 -13.69 15.64
N PHE A 177 11.57 -14.14 15.12
CA PHE A 177 10.44 -13.27 14.78
C PHE A 177 9.89 -12.53 16.01
N ALA A 178 9.10 -11.48 15.77
CA ALA A 178 8.35 -10.84 16.84
C ALA A 178 7.28 -11.81 17.38
N GLY A 179 7.08 -11.81 18.71
CA GLY A 179 6.09 -12.67 19.35
C GLY A 179 4.68 -12.08 19.27
N GLY A 180 3.70 -12.88 18.85
CA GLY A 180 2.30 -12.49 18.73
C GLY A 180 1.46 -13.50 17.95
N ASP A 181 0.18 -13.19 17.76
CA ASP A 181 -0.73 -13.97 16.93
C ASP A 181 -0.99 -13.28 15.59
N ILE A 182 -1.35 -14.05 14.56
CA ILE A 182 -1.99 -13.53 13.35
C ILE A 182 -3.38 -13.01 13.76
N GLU A 183 -3.53 -11.70 13.79
CA GLU A 183 -4.67 -10.98 14.37
C GLU A 183 -5.89 -11.01 13.45
N THR A 184 -5.67 -10.78 12.15
CA THR A 184 -6.71 -10.85 11.11
C THR A 184 -6.18 -11.53 9.85
N MET A 185 -7.11 -12.00 9.02
CA MET A 185 -6.83 -12.39 7.64
C MET A 185 -7.93 -11.78 6.75
N GLU A 186 -7.54 -11.25 5.61
CA GLU A 186 -8.43 -10.60 4.65
C GLU A 186 -8.05 -11.00 3.23
N TYR A 187 -9.00 -10.97 2.30
CA TYR A 187 -8.73 -11.21 0.88
C TYR A 187 -9.38 -10.16 -0.01
N ALA A 188 -8.76 -9.89 -1.14
CA ALA A 188 -9.38 -9.15 -2.24
C ALA A 188 -9.12 -9.86 -3.57
N PHE A 189 -10.05 -9.74 -4.52
CA PHE A 189 -9.86 -10.22 -5.88
C PHE A 189 -9.30 -9.11 -6.78
N ILE A 190 -8.38 -9.47 -7.66
CA ILE A 190 -7.69 -8.59 -8.60
C ILE A 190 -7.60 -9.23 -10.01
N ASP A 191 -7.17 -8.44 -11.00
CA ASP A 191 -7.13 -8.73 -12.45
C ASP A 191 -5.71 -8.40 -12.98
N CYS A 192 -4.70 -9.21 -12.63
CA CYS A 192 -3.28 -8.87 -12.85
C CYS A 192 -2.97 -8.69 -14.33
N GLY A 193 -2.60 -7.48 -14.75
CA GLY A 193 -2.38 -7.17 -16.15
C GLY A 193 -3.65 -7.02 -16.99
N ALA A 194 -4.81 -6.91 -16.36
CA ALA A 194 -6.04 -6.41 -16.96
C ALA A 194 -6.67 -7.31 -18.05
N ASP A 195 -6.52 -8.64 -17.95
CA ASP A 195 -6.96 -9.65 -18.93
C ASP A 195 -8.32 -10.32 -18.62
N ASP A 196 -9.03 -9.83 -17.61
CA ASP A 196 -10.31 -10.35 -17.09
C ASP A 196 -10.19 -11.76 -16.42
N VAL A 197 -8.98 -12.19 -16.05
CA VAL A 197 -8.74 -13.39 -15.19
C VAL A 197 -8.66 -12.97 -13.71
N ARG A 198 -9.19 -13.80 -12.81
CA ARG A 198 -9.22 -13.52 -11.37
C ARG A 198 -7.97 -14.05 -10.67
N GLU A 199 -7.25 -13.17 -9.97
CA GLU A 199 -6.30 -13.48 -8.89
C GLU A 199 -6.85 -13.08 -7.53
N MET A 200 -6.14 -13.48 -6.47
CA MET A 200 -6.45 -13.11 -5.09
C MET A 200 -5.22 -12.55 -4.37
N ALA A 201 -5.36 -11.38 -3.76
CA ALA A 201 -4.44 -10.89 -2.74
C ALA A 201 -4.95 -11.34 -1.36
N LEU A 202 -4.18 -12.17 -0.66
CA LEU A 202 -4.47 -12.63 0.70
C LEU A 202 -3.58 -11.88 1.69
N LYS A 203 -4.16 -10.92 2.42
CA LYS A 203 -3.50 -10.12 3.45
C LYS A 203 -3.69 -10.77 4.83
N MET A 204 -2.65 -10.70 5.65
CA MET A 204 -2.65 -11.19 7.03
C MET A 204 -2.00 -10.14 7.92
N VAL A 205 -2.64 -9.76 9.03
CA VAL A 205 -2.04 -8.86 10.03
C VAL A 205 -1.44 -9.69 11.16
N GLY A 206 -0.21 -9.40 11.56
CA GLY A 206 0.52 -10.16 12.57
C GLY A 206 1.99 -9.78 12.69
N PRO A 207 2.79 -10.49 13.51
CA PRO A 207 4.17 -10.12 13.82
C PRO A 207 5.20 -10.55 12.76
N PHE A 208 4.86 -10.42 11.47
CA PHE A 208 5.70 -10.82 10.33
C PHE A 208 7.02 -10.04 10.21
N VAL A 209 6.99 -8.76 10.58
CA VAL A 209 8.17 -7.87 10.73
C VAL A 209 8.20 -7.31 12.16
N GLU A 210 7.07 -6.81 12.63
CA GLU A 210 6.84 -6.29 13.98
C GLU A 210 5.35 -6.45 14.36
N PRO A 211 4.95 -6.34 15.64
CA PRO A 211 3.53 -6.50 16.02
C PRO A 211 2.62 -5.51 15.27
N GLY A 212 1.60 -6.04 14.59
CA GLY A 212 0.71 -5.25 13.72
C GLY A 212 1.21 -5.01 12.28
N SER A 213 2.34 -5.63 11.88
CA SER A 213 2.75 -5.65 10.46
C SER A 213 1.82 -6.51 9.59
N GLU A 214 1.91 -6.35 8.28
CA GLU A 214 1.14 -7.11 7.30
C GLU A 214 2.04 -8.06 6.50
N LEU A 215 1.52 -9.23 6.12
CA LEU A 215 2.04 -10.08 5.05
C LEU A 215 0.94 -10.25 4.00
N THR A 216 1.20 -9.87 2.75
CA THR A 216 0.29 -10.07 1.62
C THR A 216 0.88 -11.10 0.66
N LEU A 217 0.11 -12.16 0.38
CA LEU A 217 0.42 -13.17 -0.63
C LEU A 217 -0.43 -12.91 -1.87
N VAL A 218 0.19 -12.82 -3.04
CA VAL A 218 -0.50 -12.74 -4.34
C VAL A 218 -0.62 -14.14 -4.91
N ILE A 219 -1.85 -14.56 -5.23
CA ILE A 219 -2.19 -15.95 -5.55
C ILE A 219 -2.89 -16.01 -6.91
N LYS A 220 -2.37 -16.85 -7.82
CA LYS A 220 -2.93 -17.12 -9.15
C LYS A 220 -3.16 -18.62 -9.34
N GLU A 221 -4.19 -19.01 -10.11
CA GLU A 221 -4.31 -20.38 -10.62
C GLU A 221 -3.28 -20.61 -11.73
N LEU A 222 -2.41 -21.59 -11.54
CA LEU A 222 -1.48 -22.10 -12.54
C LEU A 222 -1.65 -23.61 -12.68
N GLU A 223 -1.91 -24.08 -13.91
CA GLU A 223 -2.12 -25.50 -14.27
C GLU A 223 -3.17 -26.25 -13.40
N GLY A 224 -4.26 -25.57 -12.99
CA GLY A 224 -5.31 -26.16 -12.15
C GLY A 224 -4.99 -26.19 -10.64
N LYS A 225 -4.05 -25.36 -10.18
CA LYS A 225 -3.68 -25.21 -8.76
C LYS A 225 -3.50 -23.75 -8.37
N LEU A 226 -3.88 -23.40 -7.14
CA LEU A 226 -3.51 -22.11 -6.58
C LEU A 226 -2.02 -22.11 -6.21
N GLN A 227 -1.30 -21.09 -6.67
CA GLN A 227 0.12 -20.86 -6.41
C GLN A 227 0.33 -19.47 -5.84
N VAL A 228 1.18 -19.34 -4.82
CA VAL A 228 1.74 -18.03 -4.43
C VAL A 228 2.68 -17.59 -5.54
N ILE A 229 2.33 -16.51 -6.24
CA ILE A 229 3.11 -15.95 -7.36
C ILE A 229 3.97 -14.75 -6.97
N TYR A 230 3.64 -14.07 -5.86
CA TYR A 230 4.47 -13.04 -5.24
C TYR A 230 4.07 -12.84 -3.78
N ALA A 231 4.89 -12.17 -2.98
CA ALA A 231 4.58 -11.81 -1.61
C ALA A 231 5.34 -10.55 -1.18
N PHE A 232 4.73 -9.72 -0.33
CA PHE A 232 5.34 -8.53 0.26
C PHE A 232 4.83 -8.29 1.69
N ALA A 233 5.50 -7.42 2.44
CA ALA A 233 5.14 -7.08 3.81
C ALA A 233 5.13 -5.56 4.03
N SER A 234 4.26 -5.10 4.94
CA SER A 234 4.07 -3.69 5.29
C SER A 234 4.17 -3.49 6.80
N TRP A 235 4.80 -2.40 7.25
CA TRP A 235 5.04 -2.10 8.67
C TRP A 235 5.28 -0.60 8.91
N SER A 236 5.53 -0.16 10.14
CA SER A 236 5.53 1.26 10.55
C SER A 236 6.55 2.18 9.83
N ARG A 237 7.46 1.63 9.03
CA ARG A 237 8.43 2.39 8.21
C ARG A 237 8.38 2.10 6.71
N SER A 238 7.55 1.17 6.26
CA SER A 238 7.41 0.82 4.84
C SER A 238 5.99 0.30 4.58
N GLN A 239 5.23 1.06 3.79
CA GLN A 239 3.92 0.65 3.28
C GLN A 239 4.12 0.10 1.87
N THR A 240 3.62 -1.11 1.61
CA THR A 240 3.52 -1.68 0.27
C THR A 240 2.09 -2.14 0.02
N ASP A 241 1.53 -1.83 -1.14
CA ASP A 241 0.17 -2.20 -1.52
C ASP A 241 0.10 -2.70 -2.96
N ILE A 242 -0.92 -3.52 -3.25
CA ILE A 242 -1.22 -4.04 -4.59
C ILE A 242 -2.58 -3.55 -5.07
N TYR A 243 -2.62 -3.07 -6.32
CA TYR A 243 -3.78 -2.44 -6.97
C TYR A 243 -4.54 -3.44 -7.84
N GLU A 244 -5.77 -3.10 -8.23
CA GLU A 244 -6.72 -4.00 -8.90
C GLU A 244 -6.21 -4.64 -10.20
N TYR A 245 -5.19 -4.06 -10.85
CA TYR A 245 -4.56 -4.59 -12.06
C TYR A 245 -3.11 -5.09 -11.90
N GLY A 246 -2.68 -5.38 -10.67
CA GLY A 246 -1.37 -5.99 -10.40
C GLY A 246 -0.19 -5.02 -10.32
N ILE A 247 -0.42 -3.70 -10.31
CA ILE A 247 0.61 -2.74 -9.87
C ILE A 247 0.86 -2.97 -8.38
N ILE A 248 2.14 -3.06 -8.01
CA ILE A 248 2.63 -2.98 -6.64
C ILE A 248 3.26 -1.60 -6.49
N SER A 249 2.93 -0.89 -5.42
CA SER A 249 3.60 0.37 -5.05
C SER A 249 4.06 0.30 -3.61
N GLY A 250 5.34 0.60 -3.39
CA GLY A 250 6.00 0.66 -2.09
C GLY A 250 6.46 2.07 -1.76
N GLY A 251 6.52 2.39 -0.46
CA GLY A 251 6.99 3.68 0.04
C GLY A 251 7.41 3.62 1.50
N GLY A 252 8.52 4.27 1.87
CA GLY A 252 9.06 4.16 3.22
C GLY A 252 10.12 5.18 3.62
N SER A 253 10.48 5.14 4.91
CA SER A 253 11.56 5.94 5.50
C SER A 253 12.79 5.08 5.70
N ASN A 254 13.87 5.41 4.98
CA ASN A 254 15.20 4.86 5.22
C ASN A 254 15.85 5.55 6.44
N GLY A 255 15.71 6.87 6.54
CA GLY A 255 16.29 7.70 7.60
C GLY A 255 15.42 8.89 8.01
N ALA A 256 16.02 9.86 8.72
CA ALA A 256 15.34 11.10 9.12
C ALA A 256 15.20 12.11 7.96
N SER A 257 16.13 12.06 6.99
CA SER A 257 16.16 12.88 5.79
C SER A 257 15.94 12.08 4.49
N ASN A 258 16.08 10.74 4.56
CA ASN A 258 16.10 9.84 3.41
C ASN A 258 14.83 8.97 3.36
N HIS A 259 14.14 8.99 2.23
CA HIS A 259 12.90 8.27 1.94
C HIS A 259 12.99 7.60 0.58
N GLY A 260 12.26 6.52 0.37
CA GLY A 260 12.27 5.83 -0.92
C GLY A 260 10.93 5.21 -1.27
N TRP A 261 10.72 5.01 -2.57
CA TRP A 261 9.50 4.46 -3.17
C TRP A 261 9.86 3.51 -4.29
N ASP A 262 8.95 2.58 -4.60
CA ASP A 262 9.07 1.69 -5.74
C ASP A 262 7.72 1.48 -6.42
N GLU A 263 7.75 1.29 -7.74
CA GLU A 263 6.64 0.68 -8.48
C GLU A 263 7.13 -0.60 -9.17
N ALA A 264 6.30 -1.64 -9.13
CA ALA A 264 6.49 -2.89 -9.85
C ALA A 264 5.15 -3.40 -10.38
N TYR A 265 5.18 -4.45 -11.20
CA TYR A 265 3.99 -4.92 -11.92
C TYR A 265 3.96 -6.44 -12.01
N ILE A 266 2.87 -7.06 -11.57
CA ILE A 266 2.53 -8.46 -11.85
C ILE A 266 1.65 -8.49 -13.09
N ASN A 267 2.17 -9.08 -14.17
CA ASN A 267 1.45 -9.22 -15.42
C ASN A 267 0.49 -10.43 -15.46
N ALA A 268 -0.27 -10.56 -16.54
CA ALA A 268 -1.24 -11.65 -16.77
C ALA A 268 -0.66 -13.08 -16.66
N ASP A 269 0.63 -13.28 -16.93
CA ASP A 269 1.29 -14.59 -16.71
C ASP A 269 1.54 -14.90 -15.22
N GLY A 270 1.21 -13.98 -14.31
CA GLY A 270 1.55 -14.05 -12.89
C GLY A 270 3.02 -13.71 -12.60
N LYS A 271 3.72 -13.00 -13.49
CA LYS A 271 5.16 -12.71 -13.36
C LYS A 271 5.38 -11.29 -12.86
N TYR A 272 6.11 -11.17 -11.75
CA TYR A 272 6.68 -9.90 -11.28
C TYR A 272 7.60 -9.28 -12.33
N GLN A 273 7.51 -7.96 -12.51
CA GLN A 273 8.36 -7.13 -13.36
C GLN A 273 8.79 -5.90 -12.53
N PHE A 274 10.10 -5.73 -12.34
CA PHE A 274 10.63 -4.54 -11.67
C PHE A 274 10.41 -3.29 -12.54
N GLY A 275 9.67 -2.32 -11.99
CA GLY A 275 9.52 -0.98 -12.54
C GLY A 275 10.70 -0.12 -12.14
N TYR A 276 10.64 0.55 -11.00
CA TYR A 276 11.72 1.41 -10.56
C TYR A 276 11.81 1.50 -9.04
N TYR A 277 12.96 1.97 -8.55
CA TYR A 277 13.15 2.45 -7.19
C TYR A 277 13.62 3.90 -7.23
N GLU A 278 12.94 4.78 -6.51
CA GLU A 278 13.29 6.18 -6.33
C GLU A 278 13.69 6.43 -4.87
N GLU A 279 14.73 7.22 -4.64
CA GLU A 279 15.17 7.67 -3.32
C GLU A 279 15.25 9.21 -3.27
N GLN A 280 14.64 9.82 -2.26
CA GLN A 280 14.77 11.23 -1.92
C GLN A 280 15.71 11.39 -0.73
N GLU A 281 16.73 12.24 -0.86
CA GLU A 281 17.59 12.70 0.22
C GLU A 281 17.40 14.21 0.45
N MET A 282 16.82 14.57 1.59
CA MET A 282 16.61 15.97 1.99
C MET A 282 17.85 16.62 2.61
N ASP A 283 18.85 15.84 3.03
CA ASP A 283 20.14 16.35 3.50
C ASP A 283 21.18 16.29 2.37
N PHE A 284 21.31 17.42 1.66
CA PHE A 284 22.29 17.56 0.58
C PHE A 284 23.74 17.30 1.01
N GLU A 285 24.12 17.60 2.26
CA GLU A 285 25.46 17.29 2.74
C GLU A 285 25.64 15.78 2.91
N MET A 286 24.64 15.04 3.38
CA MET A 286 24.66 13.57 3.40
C MET A 286 24.80 12.99 1.99
N PHE A 287 24.05 13.47 1.00
CA PHE A 287 24.23 13.07 -0.40
C PHE A 287 25.67 13.33 -0.88
N ALA A 288 26.20 14.54 -0.65
CA ALA A 288 27.53 14.93 -1.09
C ALA A 288 28.65 14.07 -0.49
N ASN A 289 28.56 13.74 0.80
CA ASN A 289 29.57 12.95 1.52
C ASN A 289 29.84 11.55 0.92
N TYR A 290 28.93 11.01 0.10
CA TYR A 290 29.07 9.68 -0.52
C TYR A 290 29.30 9.71 -2.05
N LYS A 291 29.60 10.87 -2.65
CA LYS A 291 29.82 11.00 -4.11
C LYS A 291 31.16 11.68 -4.41
N ASP A 292 31.75 11.38 -5.57
CA ASP A 292 32.94 12.10 -6.02
C ASP A 292 32.55 13.42 -6.72
N HIS A 293 32.90 14.55 -6.10
CA HIS A 293 32.55 15.89 -6.58
C HIS A 293 33.76 16.86 -6.50
N ALA A 294 33.64 18.02 -7.12
CA ALA A 294 34.54 19.16 -6.90
C ALA A 294 34.02 20.04 -5.75
N ASN A 295 34.87 20.91 -5.19
CA ASN A 295 34.43 21.85 -4.15
C ASN A 295 33.32 22.77 -4.69
N PHE A 296 32.16 22.73 -4.05
CA PHE A 296 31.05 23.66 -4.25
C PHE A 296 30.95 24.66 -3.08
N ASP A 297 30.08 25.66 -3.20
CA ASP A 297 29.78 26.62 -2.13
C ASP A 297 28.25 26.73 -1.95
N LEU A 298 27.78 26.63 -0.71
CA LEU A 298 26.36 26.71 -0.34
C LEU A 298 26.03 28.02 0.40
N SER A 299 27.00 28.89 0.68
CA SER A 299 26.80 30.08 1.53
C SER A 299 25.86 31.12 0.92
N ASP A 300 25.83 31.20 -0.42
CA ASP A 300 24.99 32.10 -1.20
C ASP A 300 23.73 31.40 -1.76
N ILE A 301 23.42 30.17 -1.29
CA ILE A 301 22.21 29.42 -1.66
C ILE A 301 21.02 29.79 -0.76
N GLU A 302 19.81 29.78 -1.35
CA GLU A 302 18.55 30.03 -0.65
C GLU A 302 17.74 28.72 -0.64
N GLY A 303 17.00 28.44 0.44
CA GLY A 303 16.35 27.15 0.63
C GLY A 303 17.31 26.01 0.98
N SER A 304 16.80 24.78 0.98
CA SER A 304 17.56 23.53 1.06
C SER A 304 17.47 22.78 -0.27
N MET A 305 18.55 22.15 -0.70
CA MET A 305 18.53 21.27 -1.88
C MET A 305 18.10 19.86 -1.45
N THR A 306 17.12 19.29 -2.16
CA THR A 306 16.68 17.90 -2.01
C THR A 306 17.02 17.15 -3.27
N ILE A 307 17.68 15.99 -3.13
CA ILE A 307 18.16 15.18 -4.26
C ILE A 307 17.26 13.98 -4.44
N TYR A 308 16.94 13.68 -5.71
CA TYR A 308 16.21 12.48 -6.12
C TYR A 308 17.14 11.55 -6.91
N ASN A 309 17.00 10.25 -6.72
CA ASN A 309 17.83 9.20 -7.29
C ASN A 309 16.97 8.02 -7.79
N LEU A 310 16.92 7.80 -9.09
CA LEU A 310 16.06 6.84 -9.77
C LEU A 310 16.88 5.66 -10.34
N GLN A 311 16.42 4.44 -10.05
CA GLN A 311 17.01 3.17 -10.47
C GLN A 311 16.00 2.35 -11.29
N LEU A 312 16.37 1.86 -12.48
CA LEU A 312 15.47 1.17 -13.42
C LEU A 312 15.70 -0.36 -13.50
N GLU A 313 16.58 -0.86 -12.65
CA GLU A 313 16.94 -2.28 -12.51
C GLU A 313 17.06 -2.65 -11.03
N GLU A 314 16.71 -3.88 -10.68
CA GLU A 314 16.92 -4.43 -9.33
C GLU A 314 18.40 -4.36 -8.93
N TRP A 315 18.66 -4.04 -7.66
CA TRP A 315 20.02 -3.99 -7.12
C TRP A 315 20.76 -5.32 -7.30
N SER A 316 22.04 -5.23 -7.69
CA SER A 316 22.93 -6.38 -7.74
C SER A 316 24.36 -5.99 -7.36
N LYS A 317 24.90 -6.64 -6.31
CA LYS A 317 26.30 -6.52 -5.88
C LYS A 317 27.34 -6.72 -7.02
N ASP A 318 26.97 -7.48 -8.05
CA ASP A 318 27.86 -7.90 -9.14
C ASP A 318 27.77 -6.96 -10.36
N LYS A 319 26.93 -5.91 -10.33
CA LYS A 319 26.72 -4.95 -11.43
C LYS A 319 26.57 -3.51 -10.93
N LYS A 320 27.39 -2.58 -11.46
CA LYS A 320 27.08 -1.13 -11.34
C LYS A 320 25.83 -0.83 -12.19
N ILE A 321 24.77 -0.40 -11.52
CA ILE A 321 23.52 0.05 -12.15
C ILE A 321 23.68 1.51 -12.57
N GLU A 322 23.08 1.89 -13.70
CA GLU A 322 23.01 3.29 -14.13
C GLU A 322 21.85 3.97 -13.39
N GLN A 323 22.15 5.05 -12.69
CA GLN A 323 21.20 5.82 -11.89
C GLN A 323 21.00 7.21 -12.52
N TYR A 324 19.76 7.68 -12.47
CA TYR A 324 19.39 9.04 -12.87
C TYR A 324 19.19 9.88 -11.62
N TYR A 325 19.59 11.14 -11.68
CA TYR A 325 19.45 12.06 -10.54
C TYR A 325 18.65 13.27 -10.95
N SER A 326 17.93 13.85 -10.00
CA SER A 326 17.32 15.18 -10.15
C SER A 326 17.40 15.90 -8.81
N PHE A 327 16.95 17.15 -8.77
CA PHE A 327 16.99 17.95 -7.55
C PHE A 327 15.89 19.01 -7.55
N GLU A 328 15.30 19.22 -6.39
CA GLU A 328 14.44 20.37 -6.12
C GLU A 328 15.05 21.23 -5.01
N VAL A 329 14.45 22.39 -4.77
CA VAL A 329 14.85 23.30 -3.70
C VAL A 329 13.62 23.66 -2.89
N TYR A 330 13.72 23.57 -1.57
CA TYR A 330 12.62 23.78 -0.64
C TYR A 330 12.88 25.02 0.23
N ASP A 331 11.84 25.79 0.54
CA ASP A 331 11.97 26.92 1.46
C ASP A 331 12.19 26.44 2.90
N ASN A 332 13.21 26.98 3.58
CA ASN A 332 13.64 26.55 4.91
C ASN A 332 12.63 26.88 6.05
N GLU A 333 11.64 27.75 5.81
CA GLU A 333 10.59 28.10 6.77
C GLU A 333 9.24 27.45 6.42
N THR A 334 8.86 27.36 5.14
CA THR A 334 7.56 26.80 4.72
C THR A 334 7.58 25.32 4.31
N TYR A 335 8.74 24.77 3.96
CA TYR A 335 8.90 23.43 3.37
C TYR A 335 8.13 23.24 2.05
N GLU A 336 7.88 24.33 1.32
CA GLU A 336 7.29 24.31 -0.03
C GLU A 336 8.39 24.39 -1.11
N THR A 337 8.13 23.82 -2.29
CA THR A 337 9.05 23.86 -3.44
C THR A 337 9.23 25.28 -3.98
N MET A 338 10.49 25.72 -4.08
CA MET A 338 10.86 27.04 -4.58
C MET A 338 10.86 27.08 -6.11
N ASN A 339 10.01 27.92 -6.70
CA ASN A 339 10.01 28.18 -8.14
C ASN A 339 11.23 29.03 -8.55
N ILE A 340 12.33 28.35 -8.88
CA ILE A 340 13.60 28.96 -9.31
C ILE A 340 13.68 28.98 -10.85
N PRO A 341 13.76 30.16 -11.49
CA PRO A 341 13.96 30.26 -12.93
C PRO A 341 15.23 29.53 -13.37
N ASN A 342 15.14 28.78 -14.47
CA ASN A 342 16.25 28.04 -15.08
C ASN A 342 16.97 27.04 -14.15
N LEU A 343 16.29 26.51 -13.11
CA LEU A 343 16.88 25.64 -12.08
C LEU A 343 17.85 24.58 -12.65
N TYR A 344 17.41 23.84 -13.67
CA TYR A 344 18.15 22.74 -14.29
C TYR A 344 19.09 23.14 -15.45
N THR A 345 19.25 24.43 -15.76
CA THR A 345 19.96 24.88 -16.98
C THR A 345 20.92 26.05 -16.79
N ASP A 346 20.60 27.04 -15.95
CA ASP A 346 21.39 28.26 -15.72
C ASP A 346 21.05 28.81 -14.33
N SER A 347 21.61 28.20 -13.29
CA SER A 347 21.36 28.56 -11.88
C SER A 347 22.52 28.18 -10.97
N LYS A 348 22.67 28.88 -9.83
CA LYS A 348 23.67 28.57 -8.78
C LYS A 348 23.54 27.13 -8.25
N TYR A 349 22.36 26.54 -8.31
CA TYR A 349 22.09 25.16 -7.89
C TYR A 349 22.55 24.16 -8.97
N LYS A 350 22.45 24.54 -10.26
CA LYS A 350 22.99 23.77 -11.39
C LYS A 350 24.51 23.69 -11.31
N ASP A 351 25.18 24.79 -10.99
CA ASP A 351 26.63 24.84 -10.76
C ASP A 351 27.08 23.89 -9.64
N VAL A 352 26.25 23.74 -8.59
CA VAL A 352 26.52 22.80 -7.48
C VAL A 352 26.37 21.34 -7.94
N VAL A 353 25.29 20.96 -8.62
CA VAL A 353 25.12 19.56 -9.07
C VAL A 353 26.08 19.17 -10.21
N ASP A 354 26.51 20.13 -11.03
CA ASP A 354 27.54 19.92 -12.07
C ASP A 354 28.96 19.73 -11.51
N SER A 355 29.15 19.92 -10.19
CA SER A 355 30.41 19.56 -9.54
C SER A 355 30.60 18.04 -9.38
N PHE A 356 29.54 17.25 -9.49
CA PHE A 356 29.53 15.80 -9.27
C PHE A 356 29.94 15.04 -10.54
N LYS A 357 30.91 14.13 -10.44
CA LYS A 357 31.54 13.51 -11.63
C LYS A 357 30.79 12.31 -12.20
N ASP A 358 30.13 11.55 -11.31
CA ASP A 358 29.51 10.25 -11.62
C ASP A 358 27.96 10.29 -11.57
N CYS A 359 27.35 11.46 -11.41
CA CYS A 359 25.91 11.64 -11.26
C CYS A 359 25.25 12.19 -12.53
N LYS A 360 24.33 11.41 -13.12
CA LYS A 360 23.57 11.78 -14.33
C LYS A 360 22.35 12.64 -13.98
N PHE A 361 22.57 13.94 -13.77
CA PHE A 361 21.49 14.88 -13.45
C PHE A 361 20.59 15.20 -14.66
N VAL A 362 19.27 15.12 -14.45
CA VAL A 362 18.18 15.52 -15.35
C VAL A 362 17.21 16.46 -14.61
N SER A 363 16.20 16.99 -15.31
CA SER A 363 15.08 17.71 -14.70
C SER A 363 13.98 16.76 -14.21
N MET A 364 13.20 17.12 -13.18
CA MET A 364 12.08 16.29 -12.70
C MET A 364 11.11 15.89 -13.82
N ASP A 365 10.79 16.80 -14.76
CA ASP A 365 9.96 16.50 -15.95
C ASP A 365 10.50 15.35 -16.82
N GLU A 366 11.82 15.14 -16.86
CA GLU A 366 12.46 14.04 -17.60
C GLU A 366 12.65 12.81 -16.69
N LEU A 367 12.81 12.98 -15.37
CA LEU A 367 12.82 11.89 -14.38
C LEU A 367 11.49 11.13 -14.40
N TYR A 368 10.37 11.84 -14.18
CA TYR A 368 9.01 11.31 -14.25
C TYR A 368 8.67 10.69 -15.62
N LYS A 369 9.28 11.20 -16.69
CA LYS A 369 9.16 10.61 -18.02
C LYS A 369 9.94 9.30 -18.14
N ILE A 370 11.15 9.22 -17.57
CA ILE A 370 11.95 7.99 -17.56
C ILE A 370 11.24 6.88 -16.75
N GLU A 371 10.59 7.23 -15.63
CA GLU A 371 9.70 6.32 -14.89
C GLU A 371 8.52 5.85 -15.77
N ALA A 372 7.81 6.77 -16.42
CA ALA A 372 6.68 6.44 -17.29
C ALA A 372 7.09 5.56 -18.49
N ASP A 373 8.16 5.94 -19.20
CA ASP A 373 8.74 5.18 -20.32
C ASP A 373 9.16 3.76 -19.84
N LYS A 374 9.70 3.63 -18.62
CA LYS A 374 10.05 2.33 -18.01
C LYS A 374 8.81 1.50 -17.67
N MET A 375 7.78 2.09 -17.08
CA MET A 375 6.54 1.36 -16.75
C MET A 375 5.78 0.91 -18.01
N GLU A 376 5.70 1.74 -19.06
CA GLU A 376 5.18 1.33 -20.36
C GLU A 376 6.01 0.16 -20.94
N SER A 377 7.35 0.20 -20.82
CA SER A 377 8.24 -0.85 -21.35
C SER A 377 8.04 -2.24 -20.74
N ILE A 378 7.51 -2.33 -19.51
CA ILE A 378 7.16 -3.61 -18.86
C ILE A 378 5.68 -4.01 -19.04
N GLY A 379 4.92 -3.23 -19.82
CA GLY A 379 3.54 -3.54 -20.22
C GLY A 379 2.44 -2.85 -19.40
N VAL A 380 2.77 -1.84 -18.59
CA VAL A 380 1.76 -1.06 -17.86
C VAL A 380 1.07 -0.09 -18.80
N THR A 381 -0.25 -0.22 -18.91
CA THR A 381 -1.13 0.64 -19.73
C THR A 381 -1.86 1.66 -18.88
N ASP A 382 -2.53 2.65 -19.51
CA ASP A 382 -3.40 3.59 -18.80
C ASP A 382 -4.50 2.91 -17.96
N LYS A 383 -5.08 1.77 -18.40
CA LYS A 383 -6.03 0.99 -17.56
C LYS A 383 -5.34 0.53 -16.28
N ILE A 384 -4.15 -0.06 -16.43
CA ILE A 384 -3.38 -0.67 -15.34
C ILE A 384 -2.89 0.40 -14.34
N LYS A 385 -2.29 1.50 -14.82
CA LYS A 385 -1.77 2.60 -13.98
C LYS A 385 -2.88 3.38 -13.26
N ASN A 386 -4.10 3.44 -13.81
CA ASN A 386 -5.26 4.05 -13.14
C ASN A 386 -6.12 3.01 -12.38
N GLY A 387 -5.56 1.82 -12.09
CA GLY A 387 -6.19 0.84 -11.22
C GLY A 387 -6.39 1.39 -9.80
N LYS A 388 -7.43 0.90 -9.13
CA LYS A 388 -7.77 1.27 -7.74
C LYS A 388 -7.11 0.36 -6.72
N MET A 389 -7.03 0.84 -5.49
CA MET A 389 -6.85 -0.03 -4.32
C MET A 389 -8.04 -1.00 -4.22
N PRO A 390 -7.82 -2.32 -4.13
CA PRO A 390 -8.89 -3.31 -4.06
C PRO A 390 -9.53 -3.31 -2.66
N THR A 391 -10.83 -3.61 -2.59
CA THR A 391 -11.55 -3.68 -1.31
C THR A 391 -11.37 -5.04 -0.66
N TYR A 392 -10.67 -5.08 0.47
CA TYR A 392 -10.44 -6.29 1.25
C TYR A 392 -11.69 -6.74 2.01
N SER A 393 -11.88 -8.05 2.07
CA SER A 393 -12.99 -8.75 2.74
C SER A 393 -12.45 -9.61 3.89
N ASN A 394 -12.98 -9.43 5.09
CA ASN A 394 -12.52 -10.12 6.29
C ASN A 394 -12.83 -11.63 6.29
N ILE A 395 -11.87 -12.43 6.73
CA ILE A 395 -11.98 -13.89 6.85
C ILE A 395 -12.23 -14.24 8.32
N ASN A 396 -13.32 -14.95 8.61
CA ASN A 396 -13.72 -15.27 9.98
C ASN A 396 -12.83 -16.38 10.59
N LEU A 397 -11.86 -15.99 11.41
CA LEU A 397 -10.89 -16.91 12.04
C LEU A 397 -11.56 -17.96 12.96
N TYR A 398 -12.66 -17.62 13.64
CA TYR A 398 -13.41 -18.57 14.46
C TYR A 398 -14.06 -19.69 13.64
N MET A 399 -14.47 -19.40 12.39
CA MET A 399 -15.00 -20.42 11.48
C MET A 399 -13.89 -21.36 11.00
N LEU A 400 -12.72 -20.82 10.64
CA LEU A 400 -11.51 -21.60 10.30
C LEU A 400 -11.08 -22.55 11.43
N ASP A 401 -11.13 -22.08 12.69
CA ASP A 401 -10.87 -22.90 13.87
C ASP A 401 -11.90 -24.02 14.03
N SER A 402 -13.19 -23.69 13.85
CA SER A 402 -14.28 -24.65 14.01
C SER A 402 -14.17 -25.82 13.03
N ASN A 403 -13.83 -25.55 11.77
CA ASN A 403 -13.60 -26.58 10.75
C ASN A 403 -12.35 -27.44 11.05
N THR A 404 -11.38 -26.90 11.80
CA THR A 404 -10.17 -27.64 12.21
C THR A 404 -10.45 -28.59 13.39
N SER A 405 -11.55 -28.39 14.13
CA SER A 405 -11.88 -29.11 15.38
C SER A 405 -12.46 -30.53 15.20
N GLY A 406 -11.80 -31.35 14.38
CA GLY A 406 -12.13 -32.77 14.12
C GLY A 406 -11.96 -33.74 15.29
N GLU A 407 -11.95 -33.27 16.55
CA GLU A 407 -11.75 -34.10 17.73
C GLU A 407 -12.77 -33.77 18.84
N THR A 408 -13.50 -34.79 19.30
CA THR A 408 -14.63 -34.60 20.22
C THR A 408 -14.19 -34.49 21.69
N ASP A 409 -14.43 -33.35 22.35
CA ASP A 409 -14.55 -33.33 23.81
C ASP A 409 -15.75 -32.48 24.30
N ASN A 410 -16.72 -33.14 24.92
CA ASN A 410 -17.97 -32.52 25.36
C ASN A 410 -17.79 -31.83 26.72
N LYS A 411 -17.53 -30.52 26.73
CA LYS A 411 -17.65 -29.68 27.94
C LYS A 411 -18.61 -28.51 27.75
N LYS A 412 -19.89 -28.84 27.88
CA LYS A 412 -20.99 -27.89 28.05
C LYS A 412 -20.71 -26.94 29.21
N ALA A 413 -20.42 -25.67 28.93
CA ALA A 413 -20.58 -24.59 29.87
C ALA A 413 -22.05 -24.10 29.81
N GLU A 414 -22.70 -24.00 30.97
CA GLU A 414 -24.01 -23.34 31.07
C GLU A 414 -23.78 -21.88 31.48
N THR A 415 -24.25 -20.94 30.67
CA THR A 415 -24.31 -19.51 31.01
C THR A 415 -25.77 -19.07 30.88
N ASP A 416 -26.29 -18.38 31.89
CA ASP A 416 -27.73 -18.18 32.06
C ASP A 416 -28.36 -17.32 30.94
N ASN A 417 -29.28 -17.92 30.19
CA ASN A 417 -30.09 -17.21 29.20
C ASN A 417 -30.96 -16.15 29.88
N LYS A 418 -30.71 -14.88 29.57
CA LYS A 418 -31.50 -13.75 30.07
C LYS A 418 -31.91 -12.79 28.97
N SER A 419 -33.06 -13.12 28.36
CA SER A 419 -33.83 -12.27 27.45
C SER A 419 -33.09 -11.78 26.20
N SER A 420 -32.78 -12.70 25.30
CA SER A 420 -32.91 -12.38 23.87
C SER A 420 -34.40 -12.24 23.54
N GLU A 421 -34.86 -11.00 23.36
CA GLU A 421 -36.05 -10.79 22.54
C GLU A 421 -35.65 -11.16 21.11
N THR A 422 -36.41 -12.03 20.45
CA THR A 422 -36.10 -12.45 19.08
C THR A 422 -36.30 -11.26 18.16
N ILE A 423 -35.20 -10.59 17.78
CA ILE A 423 -35.23 -9.49 16.81
C ILE A 423 -35.72 -10.07 15.49
N VAL A 424 -36.94 -9.68 15.10
CA VAL A 424 -37.51 -10.05 13.81
C VAL A 424 -36.97 -9.07 12.79
N ASP A 425 -36.35 -9.61 11.76
CA ASP A 425 -35.96 -8.84 10.58
C ASP A 425 -37.18 -8.61 9.70
N ASP A 426 -37.77 -7.42 9.77
CA ASP A 426 -38.90 -7.00 8.94
C ASP A 426 -38.52 -5.92 7.91
N GLY A 427 -37.24 -5.57 7.83
CA GLY A 427 -36.70 -4.56 6.91
C GLY A 427 -36.94 -3.10 7.33
N THR A 428 -37.45 -2.86 8.54
CA THR A 428 -37.57 -1.50 9.10
C THR A 428 -36.25 -0.97 9.64
N LEU A 429 -36.08 0.36 9.64
CA LEU A 429 -35.01 1.06 10.38
C LEU A 429 -35.02 0.70 11.87
N GLN A 430 -36.20 0.42 12.43
CA GLN A 430 -36.35 -0.03 13.81
C GLN A 430 -35.69 -1.40 14.04
N SER A 431 -35.84 -2.35 13.10
CA SER A 431 -35.20 -3.67 13.14
C SER A 431 -33.69 -3.60 12.82
N GLU A 432 -33.29 -2.73 11.91
CA GLU A 432 -31.90 -2.48 11.52
C GLU A 432 -31.08 -1.95 12.71
N LEU A 433 -31.51 -0.84 13.31
CA LEU A 433 -30.86 -0.28 14.50
C LEU A 433 -30.93 -1.22 15.71
N ALA A 434 -31.94 -2.11 15.80
CA ALA A 434 -31.99 -3.13 16.84
C ALA A 434 -30.91 -4.22 16.66
N LYS A 435 -30.57 -4.61 15.42
CA LYS A 435 -29.46 -5.53 15.13
C LYS A 435 -28.10 -4.90 15.47
N VAL A 436 -27.87 -3.66 15.02
CA VAL A 436 -26.62 -2.94 15.27
C VAL A 436 -26.42 -2.71 16.77
N GLU A 437 -27.47 -2.30 17.48
CA GLU A 437 -27.45 -2.22 18.95
C GLU A 437 -27.22 -3.58 19.60
N ALA A 438 -27.78 -4.68 19.09
CA ALA A 438 -27.54 -6.02 19.64
C ALA A 438 -26.06 -6.45 19.51
N LYS A 439 -25.44 -6.26 18.34
CA LYS A 439 -23.99 -6.49 18.15
C LYS A 439 -23.15 -5.57 19.05
N TYR A 440 -23.55 -4.30 19.20
CA TYR A 440 -22.90 -3.40 20.16
C TYR A 440 -23.02 -3.88 21.62
N GLN A 441 -24.16 -4.44 22.01
CA GLN A 441 -24.34 -5.04 23.34
C GLN A 441 -23.47 -6.29 23.53
N GLU A 442 -23.07 -7.03 22.49
CA GLU A 442 -22.11 -8.14 22.63
C GLU A 442 -20.75 -7.62 23.14
N TYR A 443 -20.26 -6.49 22.59
CA TYR A 443 -19.04 -5.82 23.07
C TYR A 443 -19.18 -5.27 24.50
N GLU A 444 -20.31 -4.64 24.85
CA GLU A 444 -20.57 -4.15 26.22
C GLU A 444 -20.61 -5.28 27.28
N ASN A 445 -20.88 -6.52 26.87
CA ASN A 445 -20.91 -7.70 27.76
C ASN A 445 -19.56 -8.43 27.90
N LEU A 446 -18.49 -7.97 27.25
CA LEU A 446 -17.14 -8.55 27.38
C LEU A 446 -16.54 -8.28 28.77
N ASP A 447 -15.63 -9.14 29.23
CA ASP A 447 -14.89 -8.93 30.49
C ASP A 447 -13.72 -7.95 30.29
N TRP A 448 -14.05 -6.68 30.09
CA TRP A 448 -13.12 -5.56 29.96
C TRP A 448 -12.12 -5.43 31.13
N ALA A 449 -12.43 -6.00 32.31
CA ALA A 449 -11.52 -5.99 33.45
C ALA A 449 -10.42 -7.07 33.38
N SER A 450 -10.63 -8.11 32.57
CA SER A 450 -9.65 -9.17 32.29
C SER A 450 -8.94 -8.99 30.93
N MET A 451 -9.41 -8.06 30.10
CA MET A 451 -8.89 -7.81 28.75
C MET A 451 -7.54 -7.07 28.77
N PRO A 452 -6.49 -7.54 28.07
CA PRO A 452 -5.23 -6.81 27.91
C PRO A 452 -5.38 -5.54 27.05
N GLN A 453 -4.50 -4.55 27.24
CA GLN A 453 -4.65 -3.22 26.64
C GLN A 453 -4.69 -3.21 25.09
N GLN A 454 -3.91 -4.05 24.41
CA GLN A 454 -3.92 -4.10 22.94
C GLN A 454 -5.26 -4.64 22.39
N PRO A 455 -5.76 -5.83 22.81
CA PRO A 455 -7.14 -6.22 22.55
C PRO A 455 -8.16 -5.14 22.92
N ALA A 456 -8.02 -4.45 24.05
CA ALA A 456 -8.96 -3.39 24.43
C ALA A 456 -8.96 -2.18 23.47
N ASN A 457 -7.81 -1.85 22.88
CA ASN A 457 -7.70 -0.84 21.82
C ASN A 457 -8.39 -1.29 20.52
N VAL A 458 -8.20 -2.56 20.13
CA VAL A 458 -8.81 -3.16 18.92
C VAL A 458 -10.32 -3.31 19.07
N THR A 459 -10.80 -3.89 20.17
CA THR A 459 -12.23 -4.07 20.42
C THR A 459 -12.97 -2.74 20.54
N THR A 460 -12.37 -1.68 21.08
CA THR A 460 -12.98 -0.34 21.04
C THR A 460 -12.96 0.28 19.64
N TYR A 461 -11.98 -0.04 18.79
CA TYR A 461 -12.00 0.34 17.37
C TYR A 461 -13.15 -0.35 16.64
N GLU A 462 -13.32 -1.67 16.81
CA GLU A 462 -14.47 -2.41 16.24
C GLU A 462 -15.82 -1.83 16.68
N MET A 463 -15.97 -1.47 17.96
CA MET A 463 -17.16 -0.80 18.48
C MET A 463 -17.43 0.54 17.78
N TYR A 464 -16.38 1.32 17.52
CA TYR A 464 -16.52 2.57 16.76
C TYR A 464 -16.91 2.30 15.29
N THR A 465 -16.17 1.44 14.60
CA THR A 465 -16.39 1.11 13.19
C THR A 465 -17.81 0.59 12.93
N LEU A 466 -18.35 -0.28 13.80
CA LEU A 466 -19.73 -0.76 13.75
C LEU A 466 -20.77 0.38 13.67
N TRP A 467 -20.54 1.48 14.39
CA TRP A 467 -21.45 2.62 14.38
C TRP A 467 -21.17 3.61 13.24
N ASP A 468 -19.92 3.71 12.77
CA ASP A 468 -19.55 4.60 11.65
C ASP A 468 -20.01 4.00 10.30
N GLU A 469 -19.91 2.67 10.12
CA GLU A 469 -20.52 1.94 8.99
C GLU A 469 -22.02 2.22 8.88
N GLU A 470 -22.78 2.02 9.97
CA GLU A 470 -24.22 2.29 9.99
C GLU A 470 -24.54 3.78 9.81
N LEU A 471 -23.74 4.69 10.40
CA LEU A 471 -23.87 6.13 10.19
C LEU A 471 -23.72 6.50 8.71
N ASN A 472 -22.69 5.97 8.04
CA ASN A 472 -22.42 6.24 6.63
C ASN A 472 -23.48 5.59 5.72
N SER A 473 -24.01 4.42 6.09
CA SER A 473 -25.16 3.77 5.43
C SER A 473 -26.43 4.61 5.52
N LEU A 474 -26.80 5.08 6.71
CA LEU A 474 -27.96 5.97 6.93
C LEU A 474 -27.78 7.32 6.24
N TRP A 475 -26.59 7.91 6.34
CA TRP A 475 -26.26 9.19 5.70
C TRP A 475 -26.43 9.11 4.18
N SER A 476 -25.89 8.07 3.55
CA SER A 476 -25.99 7.84 2.11
C SER A 476 -27.45 7.69 1.66
N ARG A 477 -28.25 6.90 2.40
CA ARG A 477 -29.69 6.76 2.17
C ARG A 477 -30.43 8.10 2.36
N LEU A 478 -30.09 8.88 3.37
CA LEU A 478 -30.74 10.15 3.72
C LEU A 478 -30.52 11.24 2.66
N ILE A 479 -29.29 11.42 2.18
CA ILE A 479 -28.95 12.49 1.22
C ILE A 479 -29.56 12.29 -0.18
N GLU A 480 -30.25 11.18 -0.42
CA GLU A 480 -31.08 10.94 -1.60
C GLU A 480 -32.57 11.30 -1.42
N LYS A 481 -33.09 11.33 -0.18
CA LYS A 481 -34.54 11.50 0.08
C LYS A 481 -34.94 12.92 0.46
N VAL A 482 -33.99 13.72 0.96
CA VAL A 482 -34.22 15.12 1.37
C VAL A 482 -34.15 16.11 0.20
N THR A 483 -34.77 17.27 0.36
CA THR A 483 -34.66 18.39 -0.61
C THR A 483 -33.24 18.98 -0.66
N PRO A 484 -32.84 19.70 -1.72
CA PRO A 484 -31.54 20.37 -1.79
C PRO A 484 -31.29 21.33 -0.61
N GLU A 485 -32.32 22.03 -0.15
CA GLU A 485 -32.28 22.95 0.99
C GLU A 485 -32.06 22.20 2.32
N GLU A 486 -32.81 21.13 2.58
CA GLU A 486 -32.61 20.26 3.74
C GLU A 486 -31.24 19.57 3.71
N LYS A 487 -30.74 19.24 2.51
CA LYS A 487 -29.41 18.64 2.31
C LYS A 487 -28.28 19.62 2.68
N GLU A 488 -28.43 20.90 2.38
CA GLU A 488 -27.47 21.93 2.80
C GLU A 488 -27.48 22.14 4.32
N GLU A 489 -28.66 22.15 4.94
CA GLU A 489 -28.80 22.22 6.40
C GLU A 489 -28.15 21.01 7.09
N LEU A 490 -28.47 19.79 6.64
CA LEU A 490 -27.88 18.55 7.14
C LEU A 490 -26.36 18.46 6.92
N LEU A 491 -25.84 18.94 5.78
CA LEU A 491 -24.40 18.99 5.52
C LEU A 491 -23.67 19.92 6.48
N ASN A 492 -24.27 21.07 6.82
CA ASN A 492 -23.67 22.03 7.74
C ASN A 492 -23.72 21.53 9.19
N ASP A 493 -24.82 20.90 9.61
CA ASP A 493 -24.91 20.23 10.91
C ASP A 493 -23.95 19.02 11.02
N GLN A 494 -23.87 18.17 9.99
CA GLN A 494 -22.94 17.03 9.95
C GLN A 494 -21.48 17.49 10.09
N ARG A 495 -21.08 18.56 9.40
CA ARG A 495 -19.75 19.18 9.56
C ARG A 495 -19.53 19.75 10.96
N ALA A 496 -20.55 20.38 11.54
CA ALA A 496 -20.49 20.91 12.91
C ALA A 496 -20.37 19.79 13.95
N TRP A 497 -21.07 18.66 13.75
CA TRP A 497 -20.99 17.47 14.59
C TRP A 497 -19.63 16.77 14.48
N ILE A 498 -19.10 16.54 13.26
CA ILE A 498 -17.74 16.00 13.06
C ILE A 498 -16.73 16.84 13.84
N LYS A 499 -16.78 18.18 13.70
CA LYS A 499 -15.89 19.08 14.44
C LYS A 499 -16.00 18.94 15.97
N ARG A 500 -17.16 18.55 16.51
CA ARG A 500 -17.33 18.25 17.94
C ARG A 500 -16.79 16.85 18.29
N LYS A 501 -17.03 15.83 17.44
CA LYS A 501 -16.45 14.47 17.58
C LYS A 501 -14.92 14.55 17.67
N GLU A 502 -14.26 15.11 16.65
CA GLU A 502 -12.79 15.14 16.59
C GLU A 502 -12.15 15.94 17.73
N ALA A 503 -12.82 16.99 18.21
CA ALA A 503 -12.35 17.76 19.36
C ALA A 503 -12.40 16.93 20.66
N ALA A 504 -13.50 16.22 20.90
CA ALA A 504 -13.68 15.40 22.10
C ALA A 504 -12.85 14.11 22.07
N VAL A 505 -12.74 13.45 20.91
CA VAL A 505 -11.84 12.30 20.69
C VAL A 505 -10.41 12.70 21.05
N LYS A 506 -9.93 13.84 20.52
CA LYS A 506 -8.61 14.38 20.84
C LYS A 506 -8.47 14.76 22.31
N GLU A 507 -9.50 15.33 22.95
CA GLU A 507 -9.46 15.64 24.39
C GLU A 507 -9.31 14.37 25.24
N ALA A 508 -10.07 13.32 24.95
CA ALA A 508 -9.97 12.02 25.62
C ALA A 508 -8.58 11.36 25.41
N GLY A 509 -8.03 11.42 24.19
CA GLY A 509 -6.69 10.91 23.91
C GLY A 509 -5.57 11.62 24.70
N ASN A 510 -5.70 12.94 24.91
CA ASN A 510 -4.75 13.70 25.72
C ASN A 510 -4.70 13.26 27.19
N GLU A 511 -5.77 12.66 27.75
CA GLU A 511 -5.76 12.15 29.14
C GLU A 511 -4.72 11.03 29.34
N ALA A 512 -4.42 10.26 28.30
CA ALA A 512 -3.45 9.17 28.32
C ALA A 512 -1.98 9.60 28.06
N LEU A 513 -1.74 10.87 27.71
CA LEU A 513 -0.41 11.49 27.55
C LEU A 513 0.57 10.70 26.63
N GLY A 514 0.07 10.09 25.53
CA GLY A 514 0.88 9.27 24.63
C GLY A 514 1.14 7.83 25.11
N GLY A 515 0.43 7.37 26.14
CA GLY A 515 0.47 5.98 26.62
C GLY A 515 -0.41 5.03 25.80
N THR A 516 -0.20 3.72 25.95
CA THR A 516 -0.93 2.65 25.22
C THR A 516 -2.44 2.59 25.46
N LEU A 517 -2.96 3.36 26.43
CA LEU A 517 -4.39 3.55 26.69
C LEU A 517 -5.05 4.58 25.75
N GLN A 518 -4.26 5.44 25.08
CA GLN A 518 -4.76 6.53 24.24
C GLN A 518 -5.77 6.07 23.17
N PRO A 519 -5.50 5.01 22.38
CA PRO A 519 -6.45 4.57 21.36
C PRO A 519 -7.79 4.09 21.95
N GLN A 520 -7.80 3.47 23.14
CA GLN A 520 -9.05 3.05 23.78
C GLN A 520 -9.93 4.24 24.18
N LEU A 521 -9.32 5.34 24.64
CA LEU A 521 -10.05 6.55 25.00
C LEU A 521 -10.56 7.30 23.76
N GLU A 522 -9.74 7.38 22.71
CA GLU A 522 -10.09 7.98 21.43
C GLU A 522 -11.22 7.19 20.74
N ASN A 523 -11.06 5.88 20.57
CA ASN A 523 -12.05 4.97 19.97
C ASN A 523 -13.34 4.89 20.80
N GLY A 524 -13.25 4.77 22.12
CA GLY A 524 -14.42 4.77 23.00
C GLY A 524 -15.23 6.06 22.90
N THR A 525 -14.55 7.21 22.81
CA THR A 525 -15.21 8.51 22.60
C THR A 525 -15.82 8.61 21.20
N ALA A 526 -15.10 8.17 20.17
CA ALA A 526 -15.58 8.15 18.79
C ALA A 526 -16.85 7.27 18.67
N CYS A 527 -16.85 6.07 19.25
CA CYS A 527 -18.01 5.18 19.34
C CYS A 527 -19.23 5.87 19.98
N VAL A 528 -19.08 6.52 21.13
CA VAL A 528 -20.19 7.18 21.84
C VAL A 528 -20.78 8.33 21.02
N TYR A 529 -19.96 9.18 20.40
CA TYR A 529 -20.45 10.25 19.52
C TYR A 529 -21.15 9.70 18.27
N THR A 530 -20.56 8.68 17.66
CA THR A 530 -21.01 8.11 16.38
C THR A 530 -22.33 7.38 16.56
N ARG A 531 -22.45 6.48 17.54
CA ARG A 531 -23.71 5.81 17.92
C ARG A 531 -24.88 6.78 18.11
N LYS A 532 -24.65 7.89 18.83
CA LYS A 532 -25.68 8.93 19.04
C LYS A 532 -26.12 9.57 17.72
N ARG A 533 -25.16 9.84 16.82
CA ARG A 533 -25.43 10.42 15.51
C ARG A 533 -26.17 9.45 14.59
N THR A 534 -25.85 8.16 14.64
CA THR A 534 -26.55 7.09 13.92
C THR A 534 -28.06 7.12 14.20
N TYR A 535 -28.46 7.12 15.47
CA TYR A 535 -29.88 7.22 15.86
C TYR A 535 -30.56 8.55 15.48
N TYR A 536 -29.82 9.67 15.52
CA TYR A 536 -30.33 10.94 15.01
C TYR A 536 -30.62 10.86 13.50
N LEU A 537 -29.67 10.37 12.70
CA LEU A 537 -29.85 10.22 11.25
C LEU A 537 -30.97 9.22 10.91
N ALA A 538 -31.09 8.12 11.66
CA ALA A 538 -32.22 7.18 11.54
C ALA A 538 -33.57 7.87 11.78
N THR A 539 -33.66 8.76 12.77
CA THR A 539 -34.88 9.56 13.04
C THR A 539 -35.21 10.52 11.89
N VAL A 540 -34.21 11.15 11.27
CA VAL A 540 -34.43 12.02 10.11
C VAL A 540 -34.80 11.21 8.86
N LEU A 541 -34.16 10.05 8.64
CA LEU A 541 -34.44 9.16 7.52
C LEU A 541 -35.83 8.53 7.62
N ALA A 542 -36.23 8.02 8.78
CA ALA A 542 -37.58 7.49 9.01
C ALA A 542 -38.66 8.54 8.68
N LYS A 543 -38.47 9.78 9.14
CA LYS A 543 -39.34 10.92 8.81
C LYS A 543 -39.38 11.22 7.29
N ALA A 544 -38.27 11.06 6.58
CA ALA A 544 -38.19 11.26 5.12
C ALA A 544 -38.83 10.10 4.32
N LEU A 545 -38.79 8.87 4.86
CA LEU A 545 -39.44 7.68 4.28
C LEU A 545 -40.95 7.59 4.62
N GLY A 546 -41.39 8.27 5.68
CA GLY A 546 -42.75 8.13 6.23
C GLY A 546 -42.93 6.90 7.13
N GLU A 547 -41.84 6.47 7.78
CA GLU A 547 -41.74 5.30 8.65
C GLU A 547 -41.85 5.71 10.13
N ASP A 548 -42.51 4.86 10.95
CA ASP A 548 -42.56 5.04 12.41
C ASP A 548 -41.25 4.52 13.05
N PHE A 549 -40.54 5.39 13.79
CA PHE A 549 -39.28 5.06 14.45
C PHE A 549 -39.22 5.67 15.86
N GLU A 550 -38.91 4.86 16.87
CA GLU A 550 -38.73 5.27 18.26
C GLU A 550 -37.31 4.90 18.77
N ILE A 551 -36.60 5.87 19.33
CA ILE A 551 -35.33 5.63 20.03
C ILE A 551 -35.62 4.89 21.34
N PRO A 552 -35.08 3.68 21.58
CA PRO A 552 -35.47 2.90 22.76
C PRO A 552 -35.02 3.57 24.08
N SER A 553 -35.89 3.61 25.11
CA SER A 553 -35.62 4.28 26.40
C SER A 553 -34.49 3.70 27.29
N LYS A 554 -33.73 2.73 26.77
CA LYS A 554 -32.39 2.36 27.27
C LYS A 554 -31.33 3.27 26.63
N VAL A 555 -31.32 3.33 25.30
CA VAL A 555 -30.46 4.19 24.48
C VAL A 555 -30.70 5.66 24.86
N GLU A 556 -31.95 6.09 25.00
CA GLU A 556 -32.36 7.46 25.40
C GLU A 556 -31.60 7.98 26.65
N LYS A 557 -31.29 7.10 27.60
CA LYS A 557 -30.57 7.48 28.84
C LYS A 557 -29.07 7.67 28.64
N SER A 558 -28.50 7.17 27.55
CA SER A 558 -27.09 7.41 27.19
C SER A 558 -26.86 8.77 26.50
N TYR A 559 -27.92 9.50 26.12
CA TYR A 559 -27.78 10.78 25.43
C TYR A 559 -27.40 11.95 26.34
N SER A 560 -27.75 11.93 27.64
CA SER A 560 -27.79 13.13 28.50
C SER A 560 -26.51 13.95 28.61
N ASP A 561 -25.34 13.32 28.42
CA ASP A 561 -24.05 13.87 28.85
C ASP A 561 -23.15 14.30 27.67
N VAL A 562 -23.59 14.14 26.42
CA VAL A 562 -22.79 14.48 25.22
C VAL A 562 -23.72 15.04 24.13
N ASP A 563 -23.30 16.11 23.44
CA ASP A 563 -24.12 17.02 22.62
C ASP A 563 -25.11 17.93 23.40
N THR A 564 -24.66 18.53 24.51
CA THR A 564 -25.29 19.75 25.04
C THR A 564 -24.76 21.00 24.32
N GLU A 565 -25.65 21.81 23.75
CA GLU A 565 -25.33 23.09 23.09
C GLU A 565 -24.68 24.13 24.05
N GLN A 566 -23.88 25.04 23.47
CA GLN A 566 -23.55 26.37 24.00
C GLN A 566 -23.78 27.43 22.93
#